data_AF-A0A0B0N1Q3-F1
#
_entry.id   AF-A0A0B0N1Q3-F1
#
_cell.length_a   1.000
_cell.length_b   1.000
_cell.length_c   1.000
_cell.angle_alpha   90.00
_cell.angle_beta   90.00
_cell.angle_gamma   90.00
#
_symmetry.space_group_name_H-M   'P 1'
#
loop_
_entity.id
_entity.type
_entity.pdbx_description
1 polymer ?
#
loop_
_entity_poly.entity_id
_entity_poly.type
_entity_poly.pdbx_seq_one_letter_code
_entity_poly.pdbx_strand_id
1 'polypeptide(L)'
;MKTLLPHWLLPNLQNLEEISVCNCAELVEILGAATSEVEEKGSDALIKFHLPKLRKLELWQLPNLKSICSKSGVMVCDSLQFIRFIKCDELKRIPPFVPLVGNEQAFAYAPPSLTIRSYTEWWESLEWDDHPNFKNVLQPHWKTNGSDVASIAAKEVEQSSRAEDSAKGRWE
;
A
#
# COMPACT_ATOMS: atom_id res chain seq x y z
N MET A 1 10.49 -0.54 18.06
CA MET A 1 9.03 -0.26 18.08
C MET A 1 8.38 -0.99 16.91
N LYS A 2 7.48 -1.94 17.16
CA LYS A 2 6.91 -2.83 16.12
C LYS A 2 5.68 -2.25 15.42
N THR A 3 4.92 -1.38 16.08
CA THR A 3 3.67 -0.81 15.59
C THR A 3 3.71 0.70 15.77
N LEU A 4 3.24 1.47 14.77
CA LEU A 4 3.21 2.93 14.85
C LEU A 4 2.03 3.45 15.66
N LEU A 5 0.81 3.13 15.23
CA LEU A 5 -0.44 3.61 15.80
C LEU A 5 -1.26 2.42 16.30
N PRO A 6 -1.30 2.16 17.61
CA PRO A 6 -2.17 1.13 18.15
C PRO A 6 -3.64 1.58 18.07
N HIS A 7 -4.56 0.62 17.91
CA HIS A 7 -5.98 0.88 17.68
C HIS A 7 -6.63 1.79 18.73
N TRP A 8 -6.27 1.60 20.01
CA TRP A 8 -6.81 2.40 21.13
C TRP A 8 -6.46 3.89 21.05
N LEU A 9 -5.43 4.26 20.27
CA LEU A 9 -5.02 5.66 20.11
C LEU A 9 -5.82 6.38 19.01
N LEU A 10 -6.39 5.66 18.05
CA LEU A 10 -7.08 6.23 16.89
C LEU A 10 -8.27 7.13 17.23
N PRO A 11 -9.10 6.85 18.27
CA PRO A 11 -10.15 7.76 18.69
C PRO A 11 -9.64 9.17 19.07
N ASN A 12 -8.38 9.30 19.48
CA ASN A 12 -7.77 10.59 19.80
C ASN A 12 -7.12 11.28 18.59
N LEU A 13 -7.06 10.59 17.44
CA LEU A 13 -6.39 11.04 16.21
C LEU A 13 -7.38 11.35 15.07
N GLN A 14 -8.61 11.75 15.40
CA GLN A 14 -9.65 12.04 14.40
C GLN A 14 -9.33 13.23 13.49
N ASN A 15 -8.36 14.07 13.87
CA ASN A 15 -7.85 15.19 13.08
C ASN A 15 -6.52 14.89 12.37
N LEU A 16 -6.04 13.64 12.39
CA LEU A 16 -4.80 13.27 11.73
C LEU A 16 -4.99 13.29 10.21
N GLU A 17 -4.27 14.18 9.54
CA GLU A 17 -4.32 14.34 8.08
C GLU A 17 -3.18 13.63 7.35
N GLU A 18 -2.02 13.49 7.99
CA GLU A 18 -0.83 12.95 7.35
C GLU A 18 -0.10 11.94 8.24
N ILE A 19 0.28 10.81 7.66
CA ILE A 19 1.21 9.84 8.24
C ILE A 19 2.39 9.74 7.29
N SER A 20 3.59 10.06 7.78
CA SER A 20 4.84 9.88 7.07
C SER A 20 5.82 9.11 7.94
N VAL A 21 6.33 8.00 7.43
CA VAL A 21 7.27 7.13 8.14
C VAL A 21 8.46 6.84 7.24
N CYS A 22 9.66 7.07 7.76
CA CYS A 22 10.90 6.93 7.03
C CYS A 22 11.95 6.18 7.86
N ASN A 23 12.71 5.28 7.23
CA ASN A 23 13.91 4.65 7.81
C ASN A 23 13.68 3.94 9.16
N CYS A 24 12.52 3.29 9.31
CA CYS A 24 12.18 2.55 10.53
C CYS A 24 12.30 1.04 10.31
N ALA A 25 13.48 0.48 10.60
CA ALA A 25 13.76 -0.94 10.39
C ALA A 25 13.01 -1.87 11.35
N GLU A 26 12.58 -1.42 12.53
CA GLU A 26 11.85 -2.28 13.47
C GLU A 26 10.33 -2.30 13.26
N LEU A 27 9.82 -1.44 12.37
CA LEU A 27 8.39 -1.27 12.17
C LEU A 27 7.83 -2.40 11.33
N VAL A 28 6.86 -3.13 11.89
CA VAL A 28 6.19 -4.28 11.26
C VAL A 28 4.80 -3.91 10.78
N GLU A 29 4.10 -3.03 11.50
CA GLU A 29 2.75 -2.60 11.17
C GLU A 29 2.56 -1.09 11.37
N ILE A 30 1.77 -0.44 10.51
CA ILE A 30 1.41 0.98 10.72
C ILE A 30 0.30 1.11 11.77
N LEU A 31 -0.78 0.34 11.62
CA LEU A 31 -1.97 0.36 12.45
C LEU A 31 -2.13 -0.98 13.16
N GLY A 32 -1.79 -1.05 14.44
CA GLY A 32 -1.88 -2.31 15.19
C GLY A 32 -3.26 -2.50 15.80
N ALA A 33 -3.78 -3.72 15.74
CA ALA A 33 -4.90 -4.10 16.60
C ALA A 33 -4.47 -3.99 18.07
N ALA A 34 -5.40 -3.69 18.98
CA ALA A 34 -5.06 -3.65 20.40
C ALA A 34 -4.50 -5.02 20.80
N THR A 35 -3.30 -5.02 21.40
CA THR A 35 -2.66 -6.22 21.94
C THR A 35 -3.48 -6.73 23.11
N SER A 36 -4.47 -7.56 22.83
CA SER A 36 -4.87 -8.63 23.73
C SER A 36 -4.45 -9.92 23.04
N GLU A 37 -3.86 -10.81 23.83
CA GLU A 37 -3.47 -12.19 23.53
C GLU A 37 -4.68 -13.06 23.16
N VAL A 38 -5.48 -12.60 22.20
CA VAL A 38 -6.68 -13.25 21.69
C VAL A 38 -6.56 -13.29 20.17
N GLU A 39 -5.54 -14.00 19.70
CA GLU A 39 -5.60 -14.69 18.42
C GLU A 39 -6.44 -15.99 18.53
N GLU A 40 -7.24 -16.16 19.59
CA GLU A 40 -7.84 -17.45 19.97
C GLU A 40 -9.38 -17.44 20.08
N LYS A 41 -10.07 -16.45 19.49
CA LYS A 41 -11.51 -16.60 19.24
C LYS A 41 -11.83 -16.14 17.82
N GLY A 42 -12.16 -17.12 16.98
CA GLY A 42 -12.67 -16.95 15.63
C GLY A 42 -13.97 -16.16 15.59
N SER A 43 -13.89 -14.86 15.87
CA SER A 43 -14.81 -13.90 15.32
C SER A 43 -14.19 -13.39 14.03
N ASP A 44 -14.80 -13.68 12.89
CA ASP A 44 -14.57 -13.02 11.60
C ASP A 44 -14.93 -11.51 11.63
N ALA A 45 -14.84 -10.89 12.80
CA ALA A 45 -15.18 -9.50 13.03
C ALA A 45 -14.08 -8.63 12.41
N LEU A 46 -14.44 -7.96 11.31
CA LEU A 46 -13.61 -6.95 10.67
C LEU A 46 -13.27 -5.83 11.66
N ILE A 47 -11.97 -5.53 11.81
CA ILE A 47 -11.48 -4.44 12.66
C ILE A 47 -11.45 -3.17 11.82
N LYS A 48 -12.22 -2.16 12.21
CA LYS A 48 -12.28 -0.88 11.50
C LYS A 48 -11.28 0.12 12.08
N PHE A 49 -10.38 0.61 11.24
CA PHE A 49 -9.41 1.64 11.59
C PHE A 49 -9.92 3.00 11.10
N HIS A 50 -10.46 3.79 12.03
CA HIS A 50 -11.11 5.07 11.73
C HIS A 50 -10.12 6.23 11.72
N LEU A 51 -9.80 6.73 10.52
CA LEU A 51 -8.97 7.91 10.27
C LEU A 51 -9.66 8.81 9.22
N PRO A 52 -10.80 9.44 9.57
CA PRO A 52 -11.70 10.05 8.59
C PRO A 52 -11.08 11.25 7.85
N LYS A 53 -10.12 11.94 8.48
CA LYS A 53 -9.42 13.11 7.92
C LYS A 53 -8.06 12.78 7.32
N LEU A 54 -7.63 11.51 7.32
CA LEU A 54 -6.35 11.14 6.73
C LEU A 54 -6.38 11.39 5.23
N ARG A 55 -5.48 12.26 4.77
CA ARG A 55 -5.31 12.65 3.36
C ARG A 55 -4.08 12.04 2.73
N LYS A 56 -3.04 11.77 3.51
CA LYS A 56 -1.73 11.38 3.01
C LYS A 56 -1.08 10.27 3.84
N LEU A 57 -0.61 9.21 3.17
CA LEU A 57 0.19 8.13 3.76
C LEU A 57 1.47 7.94 2.96
N GLU A 58 2.63 8.23 3.55
CA GLU A 58 3.93 8.03 2.92
C GLU A 58 4.81 7.09 3.73
N LEU A 59 5.25 6.01 3.09
CA LEU A 59 6.06 4.96 3.69
C LEU A 59 7.36 4.81 2.89
N TRP A 60 8.49 5.07 3.55
CA TRP A 60 9.81 5.06 2.91
C TRP A 60 10.84 4.24 3.68
N GLN A 61 11.52 3.32 2.99
CA GLN A 61 12.63 2.54 3.55
C GLN A 61 12.21 1.81 4.84
N LEU A 62 11.18 0.98 4.72
CA LEU A 62 10.63 0.20 5.82
C LEU A 62 10.83 -1.29 5.52
N PRO A 63 12.05 -1.82 5.71
CA PRO A 63 12.43 -3.15 5.23
C PRO A 63 11.70 -4.29 5.94
N ASN A 64 11.14 -4.07 7.13
CA ASN A 64 10.43 -5.10 7.89
C ASN A 64 8.91 -4.84 7.98
N LEU A 65 8.38 -3.86 7.23
CA LEU A 65 6.96 -3.56 7.25
C LEU A 65 6.20 -4.65 6.50
N LYS A 66 5.34 -5.38 7.22
CA LYS A 66 4.56 -6.50 6.68
C LYS A 66 3.13 -6.12 6.34
N SER A 67 2.55 -5.17 7.08
CA SER A 67 1.16 -4.79 6.93
C SER A 67 0.93 -3.31 7.25
N ILE A 68 -0.09 -2.72 6.63
CA ILE A 68 -0.58 -1.39 7.06
C ILE A 68 -1.51 -1.55 8.26
N CYS A 69 -2.36 -2.58 8.25
CA CYS A 69 -3.15 -3.00 9.41
C CYS A 69 -3.23 -4.53 9.47
N SER A 70 -3.73 -5.07 10.57
CA SER A 70 -3.93 -6.52 10.75
C SER A 70 -4.72 -7.16 9.60
N LYS A 71 -4.59 -8.48 9.42
CA LYS A 71 -5.20 -9.21 8.30
C LYS A 71 -6.71 -9.00 8.15
N SER A 72 -7.43 -8.91 9.27
CA SER A 72 -8.88 -8.64 9.32
C SER A 72 -9.20 -7.13 9.41
N GLY A 73 -8.21 -6.28 9.23
CA GLY A 73 -8.30 -4.83 9.34
C GLY A 73 -8.76 -4.16 8.04
N VAL A 74 -9.66 -3.19 8.17
CA VAL A 74 -10.10 -2.33 7.08
C VAL A 74 -9.93 -0.86 7.45
N MET A 75 -9.61 -0.02 6.48
CA MET A 75 -9.41 1.41 6.70
C MET A 75 -10.66 2.21 6.35
N VAL A 76 -11.11 3.03 7.30
CA VAL A 76 -12.20 4.01 7.09
C VAL A 76 -11.56 5.39 6.94
N CYS A 77 -11.32 5.81 5.69
CA CYS A 77 -10.55 7.02 5.36
C CYS A 77 -11.00 7.69 4.05
N ASP A 78 -12.22 8.22 4.02
CA ASP A 78 -12.81 8.84 2.83
C ASP A 78 -12.04 10.07 2.31
N SER A 79 -11.26 10.73 3.18
CA SER A 79 -10.43 11.88 2.81
C SER A 79 -9.10 11.50 2.15
N LEU A 80 -8.78 10.21 2.03
CA LEU A 80 -7.47 9.76 1.57
C LEU A 80 -7.26 10.10 0.09
N GLN A 81 -6.26 10.93 -0.17
CA GLN A 81 -5.93 11.46 -1.49
C GLN A 81 -4.65 10.83 -2.04
N PHE A 82 -3.70 10.49 -1.16
CA PHE A 82 -2.36 10.11 -1.60
C PHE A 82 -1.74 9.02 -0.74
N ILE A 83 -1.24 7.97 -1.40
CA ILE A 83 -0.41 6.94 -0.78
C ILE A 83 0.89 6.81 -1.57
N ARG A 84 2.02 6.75 -0.88
CA ARG A 84 3.32 6.46 -1.51
C ARG A 84 4.08 5.38 -0.78
N PHE A 85 4.58 4.41 -1.54
CA PHE A 85 5.48 3.36 -1.09
C PHE A 85 6.81 3.50 -1.82
N ILE A 86 7.91 3.53 -1.07
CA ILE A 86 9.27 3.49 -1.61
C ILE A 86 10.09 2.54 -0.74
N LYS A 87 10.67 1.49 -1.33
CA LYS A 87 11.50 0.50 -0.60
C LYS A 87 10.78 -0.09 0.63
N CYS A 88 9.64 -0.73 0.37
CA CYS A 88 8.81 -1.40 1.38
C CYS A 88 8.58 -2.86 0.94
N ASP A 89 9.67 -3.58 0.66
CA ASP A 89 9.65 -4.84 -0.10
C ASP A 89 8.88 -5.99 0.60
N GLU A 90 8.81 -5.98 1.93
CA GLU A 90 8.06 -6.99 2.71
C GLU A 90 6.56 -6.69 2.81
N LEU A 91 6.11 -5.51 2.37
CA LEU A 91 4.70 -5.14 2.42
C LEU A 91 3.98 -5.74 1.21
N LYS A 92 3.27 -6.85 1.40
CA LYS A 92 2.64 -7.56 0.29
C LYS A 92 1.17 -7.27 0.07
N ARG A 93 0.54 -6.48 0.94
CA ARG A 93 -0.90 -6.25 0.92
C ARG A 93 -1.24 -4.79 1.21
N ILE A 94 -2.19 -4.26 0.45
CA ILE A 94 -2.88 -2.99 0.74
C ILE A 94 -4.21 -3.35 1.42
N PRO A 95 -4.55 -2.75 2.57
CA PRO A 95 -5.80 -3.05 3.26
C PRO A 95 -7.00 -2.53 2.46
N PRO A 96 -8.17 -3.18 2.57
CA PRO A 96 -9.40 -2.68 1.97
C PRO A 96 -9.78 -1.32 2.54
N PHE A 97 -10.28 -0.44 1.67
CA PHE A 97 -10.90 0.81 2.09
C PHE A 97 -12.40 0.61 2.19
N VAL A 98 -13.01 1.16 3.24
CA VAL A 98 -14.46 1.15 3.43
C VAL A 98 -14.98 2.57 3.59
N PRO A 99 -16.12 2.91 2.97
CA PRO A 99 -16.70 4.23 3.12
C PRO A 99 -17.17 4.47 4.56
N LEU A 100 -17.11 5.72 5.03
CA LEU A 100 -17.61 6.08 6.36
C LEU A 100 -19.13 5.89 6.48
N VAL A 101 -19.86 6.11 5.38
CA VAL A 101 -21.32 5.95 5.29
C VAL A 101 -21.62 5.07 4.07
N GLY A 102 -21.98 3.80 4.30
CA GLY A 102 -22.29 2.88 3.22
C GLY A 102 -22.55 1.45 3.67
N ASN A 103 -23.36 0.76 2.87
CA ASN A 103 -23.78 -0.64 3.03
C ASN A 103 -22.56 -1.56 2.86
N GLU A 104 -22.64 -2.77 3.40
CA GLU A 104 -21.59 -3.79 3.60
C GLU A 104 -20.81 -4.26 2.35
N GLN A 105 -20.91 -3.59 1.20
CA GLN A 105 -20.01 -3.77 0.04
C GLN A 105 -18.65 -3.08 0.29
N ALA A 106 -17.92 -3.57 1.28
CA ALA A 106 -16.58 -3.12 1.65
C ALA A 106 -15.50 -3.39 0.57
N PHE A 107 -15.74 -4.33 -0.36
CA PHE A 107 -14.69 -4.95 -1.16
C PHE A 107 -14.47 -4.31 -2.55
N ALA A 108 -15.19 -3.24 -2.88
CA ALA A 108 -15.11 -2.56 -4.18
C ALA A 108 -15.02 -1.03 -4.09
N TYR A 109 -14.58 -0.50 -2.94
CA TYR A 109 -14.46 0.93 -2.71
C TYR A 109 -13.01 1.41 -2.82
N ALA A 110 -12.82 2.51 -3.55
CA ALA A 110 -11.64 3.35 -3.47
C ALA A 110 -12.09 4.81 -3.25
N PRO A 111 -11.41 5.57 -2.38
CA PRO A 111 -11.65 7.00 -2.27
C PRO A 111 -11.54 7.68 -3.66
N PRO A 112 -12.50 8.50 -4.08
CA PRO A 112 -12.58 9.00 -5.47
C PRO A 112 -11.34 9.77 -5.94
N SER A 113 -10.64 10.44 -5.01
CA SER A 113 -9.45 11.24 -5.29
C SER A 113 -8.14 10.51 -4.98
N LEU A 114 -8.19 9.20 -4.72
CA LEU A 114 -7.02 8.43 -4.35
C LEU A 114 -6.01 8.39 -5.50
N THR A 115 -4.75 8.61 -5.18
CA THR A 115 -3.59 8.31 -6.02
C THR A 115 -2.62 7.45 -5.21
N ILE A 116 -2.27 6.29 -5.77
CA ILE A 116 -1.27 5.39 -5.20
C ILE A 116 0.01 5.51 -6.02
N ARG A 117 1.15 5.69 -5.36
CA ARG A 117 2.46 5.67 -6.00
C ARG A 117 3.36 4.60 -5.40
N SER A 118 3.95 3.79 -6.25
CA SER A 118 4.92 2.76 -5.86
C SER A 118 5.87 2.47 -7.03
N TYR A 119 6.82 1.58 -6.79
CA TYR A 119 7.59 0.96 -7.86
C TYR A 119 6.81 -0.19 -8.49
N THR A 120 7.12 -0.47 -9.76
CA THR A 120 6.41 -1.44 -10.60
C THR A 120 6.57 -2.84 -10.02
N GLU A 121 7.79 -3.24 -9.65
CA GLU A 121 8.08 -4.58 -9.15
C GLU A 121 7.28 -4.89 -7.88
N TRP A 122 7.13 -3.90 -6.99
CA TRP A 122 6.31 -4.08 -5.79
C TRP A 122 4.82 -4.19 -6.09
N TRP A 123 4.29 -3.32 -6.95
CA TRP A 123 2.87 -3.36 -7.34
C TRP A 123 2.50 -4.70 -7.97
N GLU A 124 3.40 -5.26 -8.77
CA GLU A 124 3.25 -6.58 -9.39
C GLU A 124 3.40 -7.73 -8.39
N SER A 125 4.21 -7.56 -7.34
CA SER A 125 4.40 -8.55 -6.27
C SER A 125 3.29 -8.62 -5.23
N LEU A 126 2.35 -7.67 -5.24
CA LEU A 126 1.25 -7.61 -4.26
C LEU A 126 0.42 -8.89 -4.29
N GLU A 127 0.17 -9.43 -3.10
CA GLU A 127 -0.73 -10.56 -2.86
C GLU A 127 -2.15 -10.01 -2.70
N TRP A 128 -2.91 -10.05 -3.79
CA TRP A 128 -4.31 -9.68 -3.82
C TRP A 128 -5.15 -10.84 -3.27
N ASP A 129 -6.00 -10.60 -2.27
CA ASP A 129 -6.96 -11.61 -1.80
C ASP A 129 -7.87 -12.08 -2.97
N ASP A 130 -8.40 -13.31 -2.89
CA ASP A 130 -9.22 -13.97 -3.93
C ASP A 130 -10.51 -13.22 -4.33
N HIS A 131 -10.75 -12.01 -3.82
CA HIS A 131 -11.84 -11.16 -4.25
C HIS A 131 -11.47 -10.51 -5.60
N PRO A 132 -12.09 -10.91 -6.72
CA PRO A 132 -11.59 -10.66 -8.08
C PRO A 132 -11.56 -9.17 -8.50
N ASN A 133 -12.11 -8.27 -7.69
CA ASN A 133 -12.26 -6.86 -8.03
C ASN A 133 -11.33 -5.89 -7.31
N PHE A 134 -10.60 -6.30 -6.26
CA PHE A 134 -9.87 -5.33 -5.44
C PHE A 134 -8.72 -4.66 -6.21
N LYS A 135 -7.94 -5.47 -6.96
CA LYS A 135 -6.91 -4.94 -7.87
C LYS A 135 -7.50 -4.00 -8.93
N ASN A 136 -8.62 -4.39 -9.54
CA ASN A 136 -9.27 -3.62 -10.60
C ASN A 136 -9.78 -2.26 -10.11
N VAL A 137 -10.16 -2.17 -8.83
CA VAL A 137 -10.60 -0.93 -8.19
C VAL A 137 -9.42 0.00 -7.90
N LEU A 138 -8.25 -0.52 -7.49
CA LEU A 138 -7.08 0.33 -7.20
C LEU A 138 -6.21 0.63 -8.42
N GLN A 139 -6.23 -0.22 -9.44
CA GLN A 139 -5.37 -0.08 -10.62
C GLN A 139 -5.50 1.26 -11.36
N PRO A 140 -6.69 1.83 -11.59
CA PRO A 140 -6.84 3.15 -12.22
C PRO A 140 -6.23 4.30 -11.40
N HIS A 141 -6.06 4.10 -10.09
CA HIS A 141 -5.51 5.08 -9.15
C HIS A 141 -4.00 4.96 -8.97
N TRP A 142 -3.39 3.87 -9.48
CA TRP A 142 -1.97 3.60 -9.33
C TRP A 142 -1.12 4.28 -10.40
N LYS A 143 0.05 4.76 -9.98
CA LYS A 143 1.09 5.37 -10.82
C LYS A 143 2.48 4.94 -10.34
N THR A 144 3.42 4.79 -11.25
CA THR A 144 4.81 4.48 -10.88
C THR A 144 5.49 5.68 -10.20
N ASN A 145 6.50 5.42 -9.38
CA ASN A 145 7.35 6.48 -8.85
C ASN A 145 8.20 7.05 -10.00
N GLY A 146 8.45 8.37 -9.96
CA GLY A 146 9.21 9.07 -11.01
C GLY A 146 10.65 8.54 -11.23
N SER A 147 11.20 7.78 -10.28
CA SER A 147 12.49 7.10 -10.42
C SER A 147 12.43 5.84 -11.29
N ASP A 148 11.29 5.17 -11.32
CA ASP A 148 11.14 3.88 -12.03
C ASP A 148 10.89 4.11 -13.52
N VAL A 149 10.18 5.17 -13.90
CA VAL A 149 10.09 5.59 -15.31
C VAL A 149 11.47 5.94 -15.89
N ALA A 150 12.34 6.59 -15.11
CA ALA A 150 13.72 6.84 -15.55
C ALA A 150 14.53 5.55 -15.65
N SER A 151 14.33 4.60 -14.72
CA SER A 151 15.02 3.31 -14.71
C SER A 151 14.53 2.36 -15.82
N ILE A 152 13.25 2.37 -16.14
CA ILE A 152 12.64 1.62 -17.26
C ILE A 152 13.13 2.20 -18.59
N ALA A 153 13.08 3.52 -18.76
CA ALA A 153 13.59 4.18 -19.97
C ALA A 153 15.09 3.88 -20.19
N ALA A 154 15.90 3.87 -19.13
CA ALA A 154 17.31 3.49 -19.22
C ALA A 154 17.50 2.02 -19.65
N LYS A 155 16.71 1.09 -19.09
CA LYS A 155 16.74 -0.33 -19.47
C LYS A 155 16.30 -0.57 -20.92
N GLU A 156 15.32 0.18 -21.42
CA GLU A 156 14.86 0.10 -22.82
C GLU A 156 15.92 0.60 -23.81
N VAL A 157 16.62 1.70 -23.49
CA VAL A 157 17.72 2.22 -24.32
C VAL A 157 18.87 1.20 -24.41
N GLU A 158 19.23 0.56 -23.30
CA GLU A 158 20.31 -0.44 -23.26
C GLU A 158 19.96 -1.76 -24.00
N GLN A 159 18.68 -2.15 -23.99
CA GLN A 159 18.19 -3.28 -24.79
C GLN A 159 18.18 -2.97 -26.28
N SER A 160 17.79 -1.74 -26.66
CA SER A 160 17.81 -1.28 -28.05
C SER A 160 19.24 -1.25 -28.62
N SER A 161 20.22 -0.73 -27.86
CA SER A 161 21.62 -0.72 -28.30
C SER A 161 22.18 -2.14 -28.47
N ARG A 162 21.85 -3.07 -27.56
CA ARG A 162 22.29 -4.48 -27.66
C ARG A 162 21.65 -5.22 -28.84
N ALA A 163 20.41 -4.88 -29.21
CA ALA A 163 19.75 -5.43 -30.39
C ALA A 163 20.40 -4.94 -31.71
N GLU A 164 20.82 -3.68 -31.77
CA GLU A 164 21.51 -3.11 -32.94
C GLU A 164 22.91 -3.71 -33.14
N ASP A 165 23.68 -3.90 -32.06
CA ASP A 165 25.01 -4.54 -32.14
C ASP A 165 24.91 -6.02 -32.57
N SER A 166 23.88 -6.73 -32.11
CA SER A 166 23.60 -8.12 -32.51
C SER A 166 23.17 -8.23 -33.99
N ALA A 167 22.48 -7.22 -34.53
CA ALA A 167 22.09 -7.19 -35.93
C ALA A 167 23.29 -6.90 -36.87
N LYS A 168 24.27 -6.10 -36.43
CA LYS A 168 25.49 -5.83 -37.20
C LYS A 168 26.43 -7.03 -37.29
N GLY A 169 26.59 -7.78 -36.20
CA GLY A 169 27.45 -8.98 -36.16
C GLY A 169 26.92 -10.22 -36.90
N ARG A 170 25.79 -10.13 -37.61
CA ARG A 170 25.20 -11.24 -38.38
C ARG A 170 25.48 -11.17 -39.89
N TRP A 171 26.14 -10.10 -40.36
CA TRP A 171 26.45 -9.88 -41.78
C TRP A 171 27.96 -9.78 -42.08
N GLU A 172 28.81 -10.10 -41.10
CA GLU A 172 30.27 -10.29 -41.25
C GLU A 172 30.61 -11.79 -41.19
#